data_AF-A0A8S3V4M1-F1
#
_entry.id   AF-A0A8S3V4M1-F1
#
_cell.length_a   1.000
_cell.length_b   1.000
_cell.length_c   1.000
_cell.angle_alpha   90.00
_cell.angle_beta   90.00
_cell.angle_gamma   90.00
#
_symmetry.space_group_name_H-M   'P 1'
#
loop_
_entity.id
_entity.type
_entity.pdbx_description
1 polymer ?
#
loop_
_entity_poly.entity_id
_entity_poly.type
_entity_poly.pdbx_seq_one_letter_code
_entity_poly.pdbx_strand_id
1 'polypeptide(L)'
;MHSDEKAQQSLIQTADRFRNENILLLNGTFVKPCQVVVHISEDCSPDFYGLNVASHLKQMKGLLKLLQIVDRCSAERVLSKLEMYKTKYGSKEMNEDEVKLYVRLLKVLVSSMKLDHLNADSVQDLFIPDTKGILYPIQNVCLDESTVNSTDTMHFTHDSISHEIAKVLGINTKRKHKVEECSKDLYSHDFGQHEELLTRIKRILDGYPFDVCILKELLQNADDAKASEVHIVVDFNNHPTDDLFDEM
;
A
#
# COMPACT_ATOMS: atom_id res chain seq x y z
N MET A 1 -38.49 -15.07 40.16
CA MET A 1 -37.23 -14.99 39.38
C MET A 1 -37.26 -15.85 38.12
N HIS A 2 -37.51 -17.17 38.17
CA HIS A 2 -37.55 -18.02 36.95
C HIS A 2 -38.60 -17.67 35.88
N SER A 3 -39.71 -17.01 36.24
CA SER A 3 -40.77 -16.62 35.28
C SER A 3 -40.37 -15.43 34.41
N ASP A 4 -39.61 -14.47 34.95
CA ASP A 4 -39.20 -13.26 34.21
C ASP A 4 -38.06 -13.54 33.23
N GLU A 5 -37.11 -14.40 33.59
CA GLU A 5 -36.01 -14.81 32.69
C GLU A 5 -36.55 -15.54 31.44
N LYS A 6 -37.56 -16.40 31.63
CA LYS A 6 -38.18 -17.15 30.55
C LYS A 6 -38.97 -16.24 29.60
N ALA A 7 -39.65 -15.22 30.14
CA ALA A 7 -40.34 -14.20 29.36
C ALA A 7 -39.36 -13.33 28.57
N GLN A 8 -38.24 -12.90 29.19
CA GLN A 8 -37.19 -12.15 28.50
C GLN A 8 -36.54 -12.95 27.36
N GLN A 9 -36.22 -14.23 27.59
CA GLN A 9 -35.67 -15.09 26.54
C GLN A 9 -36.63 -15.29 25.36
N SER A 10 -37.93 -15.46 25.63
CA SER A 10 -38.96 -15.56 24.60
C SER A 10 -39.07 -14.28 23.76
N LEU A 11 -38.95 -13.12 24.41
CA LEU A 11 -39.00 -11.82 23.75
C LEU A 11 -37.76 -11.57 22.87
N ILE A 12 -36.56 -11.97 23.33
CA ILE A 12 -35.32 -11.93 22.53
C ILE A 12 -35.42 -12.86 21.31
N GLN A 13 -35.86 -14.11 21.49
CA GLN A 13 -36.06 -15.05 20.36
C GLN A 13 -37.06 -14.52 19.33
N THR A 14 -38.11 -13.85 19.79
CA THR A 14 -39.12 -13.26 18.90
C THR A 14 -38.52 -12.11 18.12
N ALA A 15 -37.75 -11.23 18.78
CA ALA A 15 -37.10 -10.11 18.12
C ALA A 15 -36.05 -10.52 17.08
N ASP A 16 -35.30 -11.59 17.34
CA ASP A 16 -34.31 -12.12 16.40
C ASP A 16 -34.92 -12.47 15.03
N ARG A 17 -36.18 -12.93 15.02
CA ARG A 17 -36.91 -13.23 13.77
C ARG A 17 -37.09 -12.00 12.89
N PHE A 18 -37.21 -10.81 13.49
CA PHE A 18 -37.44 -9.57 12.76
C PHE A 18 -36.14 -8.87 12.32
N ARG A 19 -34.97 -9.40 12.70
CA ARG A 19 -33.67 -8.77 12.39
C ARG A 19 -33.39 -8.61 10.89
N ASN A 20 -33.93 -9.53 10.09
CA ASN A 20 -33.76 -9.55 8.63
C ASN A 20 -35.03 -9.14 7.87
N GLU A 21 -36.07 -8.71 8.59
CA GLU A 21 -37.33 -8.25 8.03
C GLU A 21 -37.33 -6.73 7.87
N ASN A 22 -38.05 -6.24 6.86
CA ASN A 22 -38.18 -4.81 6.59
C ASN A 22 -39.17 -4.17 7.57
N ILE A 23 -38.70 -3.86 8.79
CA ILE A 23 -39.57 -3.39 9.89
C ILE A 23 -39.29 -1.96 10.35
N LEU A 24 -38.17 -1.35 9.95
CA LEU A 24 -37.81 0.01 10.34
C LEU A 24 -38.07 0.97 9.18
N LEU A 25 -38.87 2.01 9.39
CA LEU A 25 -39.13 3.03 8.37
C LEU A 25 -38.04 4.12 8.44
N LEU A 26 -37.13 4.14 7.46
CA LEU A 26 -36.09 5.16 7.31
C LEU A 26 -36.14 5.74 5.90
N ASN A 27 -36.03 7.08 5.77
CA ASN A 27 -36.03 7.78 4.48
C ASN A 27 -37.19 7.36 3.55
N GLY A 28 -38.39 7.14 4.11
CA GLY A 28 -39.59 6.74 3.36
C GLY A 28 -39.60 5.27 2.90
N THR A 29 -38.64 4.45 3.30
CA THR A 29 -38.52 3.04 2.92
C THR A 29 -38.41 2.15 4.16
N PHE A 30 -39.03 0.97 4.12
CA PHE A 30 -38.84 -0.04 5.17
C PHE A 30 -37.52 -0.79 4.98
N VAL A 31 -36.68 -0.81 6.01
CA VAL A 31 -35.33 -1.39 5.98
C VAL A 31 -35.15 -2.43 7.08
N LYS A 32 -34.15 -3.30 6.91
CA LYS A 32 -33.83 -4.35 7.87
C LYS A 32 -33.03 -3.80 9.03
N PRO A 33 -33.30 -4.22 10.28
CA PRO A 33 -32.46 -3.86 11.43
C PRO A 33 -30.97 -4.15 11.24
N CYS A 34 -30.63 -5.25 10.55
CA CYS A 34 -29.23 -5.58 10.26
C CYS A 34 -28.52 -4.55 9.35
N GLN A 35 -29.25 -3.74 8.58
CA GLN A 35 -28.69 -2.66 7.74
C GLN A 35 -28.53 -1.34 8.51
N VAL A 36 -29.07 -1.23 9.72
CA VAL A 36 -29.06 0.02 10.49
C VAL A 36 -27.84 0.10 11.38
N VAL A 37 -27.23 1.28 11.43
CA VAL A 37 -26.10 1.64 12.30
C VAL A 37 -26.45 2.95 13.03
N VAL A 38 -26.26 2.99 14.35
CA VAL A 38 -26.64 4.18 15.14
C VAL A 38 -25.80 5.39 14.76
N HIS A 39 -24.49 5.20 14.61
CA HIS A 39 -23.50 6.21 14.24
C HIS A 39 -22.69 5.73 13.03
N ILE A 40 -22.94 6.35 11.89
CA ILE A 40 -22.17 6.14 10.65
C ILE A 40 -21.66 7.49 10.14
N SER A 41 -20.42 7.51 9.66
CA SER A 41 -19.75 8.73 9.18
C SER A 41 -20.36 9.27 7.89
N GLU A 42 -20.86 8.38 7.04
CA GLU A 42 -21.43 8.65 5.72
C GLU A 42 -22.68 7.78 5.55
N ASP A 43 -23.72 8.33 4.93
CA ASP A 43 -24.92 7.55 4.60
C ASP A 43 -24.61 6.64 3.41
N CYS A 44 -24.66 5.32 3.63
CA CYS A 44 -24.40 4.31 2.60
C CYS A 44 -25.69 3.58 2.20
N SER A 45 -26.83 4.27 2.22
CA SER A 45 -28.10 3.73 1.73
C SER A 45 -27.95 3.25 0.26
N PRO A 46 -28.44 2.04 -0.08
CA PRO A 46 -29.27 1.15 0.72
C PRO A 46 -28.51 0.08 1.54
N ASP A 47 -27.19 0.05 1.55
CA ASP A 47 -26.40 -0.98 2.23
C ASP A 47 -26.31 -0.77 3.74
N PHE A 48 -26.05 0.47 4.17
CA PHE A 48 -26.07 0.86 5.58
C PHE A 48 -26.82 2.17 5.79
N TYR A 49 -27.78 2.14 6.71
CA TYR A 49 -28.59 3.30 7.08
C TYR A 49 -28.15 3.86 8.43
N GLY A 50 -27.86 5.16 8.46
CA GLY A 50 -27.63 5.88 9.71
C GLY A 50 -28.93 6.31 10.38
N LEU A 51 -28.97 6.30 11.72
CA LEU A 51 -30.09 6.86 12.49
C LEU A 51 -30.03 8.39 12.66
N ASN A 52 -29.18 9.06 11.88
CA ASN A 52 -28.98 10.52 11.97
C ASN A 52 -30.28 11.30 11.76
N VAL A 53 -31.17 10.79 10.89
CA VAL A 53 -32.45 11.43 10.54
C VAL A 53 -33.62 10.92 11.41
N ALA A 54 -33.47 9.77 12.08
CA ALA A 54 -34.51 9.13 12.89
C ALA A 54 -34.20 9.21 14.39
N SER A 55 -34.15 10.44 14.92
CA SER A 55 -33.79 10.71 16.32
C SER A 55 -34.68 10.00 17.34
N HIS A 56 -35.97 9.78 17.02
CA HIS A 56 -36.90 9.03 17.85
C HIS A 56 -36.47 7.57 18.05
N LEU A 57 -36.02 6.88 16.99
CA LEU A 57 -35.50 5.50 17.11
C LEU A 57 -34.22 5.46 17.94
N LYS A 58 -33.38 6.50 17.84
CA LYS A 58 -32.14 6.62 18.62
C LYS A 58 -32.39 6.70 20.14
N GLN A 59 -33.54 7.23 20.56
CA GLN A 59 -33.94 7.28 21.98
C GLN A 59 -34.41 5.92 22.51
N MET A 60 -34.90 5.04 21.63
CA MET A 60 -35.45 3.72 21.99
C MET A 60 -34.34 2.67 22.20
N LYS A 61 -33.42 2.91 23.13
CA LYS A 61 -32.25 2.03 23.40
C LYS A 61 -32.62 0.56 23.62
N GLY A 62 -33.76 0.31 24.28
CA GLY A 62 -34.27 -1.05 24.49
C GLY A 62 -34.60 -1.77 23.18
N LEU A 63 -35.25 -1.08 22.24
CA LEU A 63 -35.57 -1.61 20.91
C LEU A 63 -34.30 -1.83 20.09
N LEU A 64 -33.37 -0.87 20.10
CA LEU A 64 -32.10 -0.99 19.37
C LEU A 64 -31.31 -2.22 19.84
N LYS A 65 -31.21 -2.41 21.16
CA LYS A 65 -30.55 -3.58 21.76
C LYS A 65 -31.28 -4.87 21.41
N LEU A 66 -32.61 -4.86 21.46
CA LEU A 66 -33.45 -6.01 21.17
C LEU A 66 -33.33 -6.47 19.71
N LEU A 67 -33.23 -5.52 18.76
CA LEU A 67 -33.03 -5.79 17.34
C LEU A 67 -31.55 -5.98 16.94
N GLN A 68 -30.65 -5.96 17.91
CA GLN A 68 -29.20 -6.06 17.71
C GLN A 68 -28.62 -5.02 16.73
N ILE A 69 -29.17 -3.81 16.76
CA ILE A 69 -28.65 -2.68 15.97
C ILE A 69 -27.34 -2.22 16.60
N VAL A 70 -26.29 -2.18 15.79
CA VAL A 70 -24.95 -1.87 16.24
C VAL A 70 -24.75 -0.36 16.36
N ASP A 71 -23.98 0.06 17.36
CA ASP A 71 -23.67 1.48 17.56
C ASP A 71 -22.84 2.03 16.39
N ARG A 72 -21.89 1.23 15.90
CA ARG A 72 -20.96 1.56 14.81
C ARG A 72 -20.82 0.38 13.86
N CYS A 73 -20.41 0.65 12.62
CA CYS A 73 -20.12 -0.39 11.64
C CYS A 73 -18.67 -0.87 11.80
N SER A 74 -18.47 -2.17 11.99
CA SER A 74 -17.12 -2.76 12.00
C SER A 74 -16.54 -2.82 10.59
N ALA A 75 -15.20 -2.82 10.47
CA ALA A 75 -14.54 -2.96 9.17
C ALA A 75 -14.96 -4.24 8.43
N GLU A 76 -15.09 -5.37 9.15
CA GLU A 76 -15.52 -6.67 8.61
C GLU A 76 -16.87 -6.61 7.89
N ARG A 77 -17.85 -5.89 8.47
CA ARG A 77 -19.18 -5.73 7.88
C ARG A 77 -19.12 -4.95 6.58
N VAL A 78 -18.30 -3.91 6.52
CA VAL A 78 -18.10 -3.11 5.32
C VAL A 78 -17.37 -3.90 4.24
N LEU A 79 -16.31 -4.62 4.61
CA LEU A 79 -15.56 -5.52 3.71
C LEU A 79 -16.47 -6.60 3.11
N SER A 80 -17.32 -7.22 3.93
CA SER A 80 -18.31 -8.20 3.45
C SER A 80 -19.24 -7.61 2.38
N LYS A 81 -19.63 -6.33 2.52
CA LYS A 81 -20.42 -5.64 1.50
C LYS A 81 -19.61 -5.35 0.24
N LEU A 82 -18.39 -4.87 0.38
CA LEU A 82 -17.52 -4.59 -0.77
C LEU A 82 -17.23 -5.87 -1.58
N GLU A 83 -17.09 -7.03 -0.92
CA GLU A 83 -16.94 -8.33 -1.58
C GLU A 83 -18.20 -8.75 -2.35
N MET A 84 -19.40 -8.40 -1.86
CA MET A 84 -20.63 -8.61 -2.61
C MET A 84 -20.66 -7.79 -3.90
N TYR A 85 -20.15 -6.55 -3.89
CA TYR A 85 -20.04 -5.73 -5.10
C TYR A 85 -19.05 -6.33 -6.10
N LYS A 86 -17.88 -6.78 -5.64
CA LYS A 86 -16.92 -7.52 -6.46
C LYS A 86 -17.58 -8.74 -7.11
N THR A 87 -18.34 -9.52 -6.34
CA THR A 87 -19.06 -10.69 -6.87
C THR A 87 -20.15 -10.30 -7.88
N LYS A 88 -20.84 -9.18 -7.65
CA LYS A 88 -21.93 -8.67 -8.51
C LYS A 88 -21.42 -8.15 -9.85
N TYR A 89 -20.36 -7.33 -9.85
CA TYR A 89 -19.86 -6.66 -11.05
C TYR A 89 -18.73 -7.45 -11.73
N GLY A 90 -17.82 -8.07 -10.99
CA GLY A 90 -16.62 -8.67 -11.55
C GLY A 90 -15.85 -7.63 -12.38
N SER A 91 -15.80 -7.85 -13.70
CA SER A 91 -15.18 -6.93 -14.68
C SER A 91 -16.17 -5.99 -15.38
N LYS A 92 -17.42 -5.91 -14.91
CA LYS A 92 -18.44 -5.00 -15.46
C LYS A 92 -18.30 -3.60 -14.88
N GLU A 93 -18.70 -2.62 -15.68
CA GLU A 93 -18.76 -1.21 -15.31
C GLU A 93 -19.88 -0.94 -14.30
N MET A 94 -19.57 -0.20 -13.23
CA MET A 94 -20.55 0.40 -12.34
C MET A 94 -20.95 1.78 -12.87
N ASN A 95 -22.21 2.16 -12.71
CA ASN A 95 -22.61 3.54 -13.03
C ASN A 95 -22.11 4.53 -11.95
N GLU A 96 -22.20 5.83 -12.26
CA GLU A 96 -21.69 6.90 -11.40
C GLU A 96 -22.28 6.89 -9.96
N ASP A 97 -23.57 6.60 -9.80
CA ASP A 97 -24.21 6.57 -8.48
C ASP A 97 -23.77 5.34 -7.67
N GLU A 98 -23.56 4.22 -8.35
CA GLU A 98 -23.01 2.98 -7.76
C GLU A 98 -21.57 3.18 -7.33
N VAL A 99 -20.73 3.83 -8.14
CA VAL A 99 -19.36 4.21 -7.78
C VAL A 99 -19.36 5.13 -6.56
N LYS A 100 -20.22 6.16 -6.54
CA LYS A 100 -20.35 7.07 -5.39
C LYS A 100 -20.77 6.33 -4.11
N LEU A 101 -21.67 5.36 -4.21
CA LEU A 101 -22.04 4.50 -3.08
C LEU A 101 -20.85 3.64 -2.62
N TYR A 102 -20.11 3.03 -3.56
CA TYR A 102 -18.90 2.27 -3.28
C TYR A 102 -17.85 3.11 -2.55
N VAL A 103 -17.61 4.34 -3.01
CA VAL A 103 -16.66 5.27 -2.37
C VAL A 103 -17.15 5.68 -0.97
N ARG A 104 -18.45 5.87 -0.75
CA ARG A 104 -18.99 6.09 0.61
C ARG A 104 -18.73 4.89 1.51
N LEU A 105 -18.88 3.66 1.01
CA LEU A 105 -18.50 2.45 1.76
C LEU A 105 -16.99 2.44 2.09
N LEU A 106 -16.12 2.80 1.14
CA LEU A 106 -14.67 2.92 1.41
C LEU A 106 -14.36 3.97 2.50
N LYS A 107 -15.07 5.10 2.53
CA LYS A 107 -14.92 6.10 3.60
C LYS A 107 -15.31 5.55 4.97
N VAL A 108 -16.41 4.79 5.04
CA VAL A 108 -16.83 4.11 6.28
C VAL A 108 -15.79 3.07 6.68
N LEU A 109 -15.28 2.27 5.74
CA LEU A 109 -14.21 1.30 5.98
C LEU A 109 -12.98 1.96 6.59
N VAL A 110 -12.46 3.03 5.98
CA VAL A 110 -11.30 3.80 6.48
C VAL A 110 -11.55 4.32 7.90
N SER A 111 -12.77 4.80 8.18
CA SER A 111 -13.15 5.28 9.50
C SER A 111 -13.20 4.15 10.53
N SER A 112 -13.75 2.99 10.15
CA SER A 112 -13.81 1.80 11.01
C SER A 112 -12.44 1.20 11.27
N MET A 113 -11.56 1.10 10.26
CA MET A 113 -10.19 0.60 10.42
C MET A 113 -9.38 1.42 11.44
N LYS A 114 -9.53 2.75 11.43
CA LYS A 114 -8.87 3.64 12.41
C LYS A 114 -9.32 3.34 13.84
N LEU A 115 -10.59 3.00 14.05
CA LEU A 115 -11.16 2.66 15.37
C LEU A 115 -10.82 1.21 15.78
N ASP A 116 -10.83 0.29 14.82
CA ASP A 116 -10.54 -1.13 15.00
C ASP A 116 -9.03 -1.42 15.06
N HIS A 117 -8.17 -0.39 14.90
CA HIS A 117 -6.71 -0.49 14.85
C HIS A 117 -6.18 -1.45 13.77
N LEU A 118 -6.87 -1.54 12.64
CA LEU A 118 -6.48 -2.38 11.50
C LEU A 118 -5.45 -1.69 10.61
N ASN A 119 -4.64 -2.48 9.93
CA ASN A 119 -3.60 -2.02 9.01
C ASN A 119 -3.95 -2.33 7.55
N ALA A 120 -3.09 -1.89 6.61
CA ALA A 120 -3.28 -2.14 5.18
C ALA A 120 -3.27 -3.64 4.81
N ASP A 121 -2.68 -4.52 5.63
CA ASP A 121 -2.69 -5.96 5.38
C ASP A 121 -4.09 -6.57 5.44
N SER A 122 -4.98 -5.95 6.22
CA SER A 122 -6.38 -6.37 6.36
C SER A 122 -7.21 -6.12 5.10
N VAL A 123 -6.68 -5.38 4.12
CA VAL A 123 -7.39 -4.97 2.89
C VAL A 123 -6.64 -5.35 1.61
N GLN A 124 -5.71 -6.31 1.66
CA GLN A 124 -4.94 -6.74 0.49
C GLN A 124 -5.81 -7.34 -0.63
N ASP A 125 -6.92 -7.99 -0.28
CA ASP A 125 -7.86 -8.57 -1.24
C ASP A 125 -8.95 -7.59 -1.71
N LEU A 126 -8.85 -6.31 -1.32
CA LEU A 126 -9.83 -5.29 -1.66
C LEU A 126 -9.75 -4.90 -3.13
N PHE A 127 -10.89 -4.61 -3.73
CA PHE A 127 -11.00 -4.12 -5.09
C PHE A 127 -11.36 -2.64 -5.08
N ILE A 128 -10.80 -1.89 -6.02
CA ILE A 128 -10.96 -0.44 -6.14
C ILE A 128 -11.49 -0.12 -7.53
N PRO A 129 -12.52 0.75 -7.66
CA PRO A 129 -13.00 1.18 -8.96
C PRO A 129 -11.96 2.08 -9.65
N ASP A 130 -11.73 1.82 -10.92
CA ASP A 130 -10.94 2.68 -11.78
C ASP A 130 -11.76 3.90 -12.26
N THR A 131 -11.15 4.76 -13.09
CA THR A 131 -11.82 5.92 -13.73
C THR A 131 -13.06 5.58 -14.56
N LYS A 132 -13.25 4.32 -14.96
CA LYS A 132 -14.44 3.85 -15.67
C LYS A 132 -15.44 3.18 -14.72
N GLY A 133 -15.13 3.03 -13.43
CA GLY A 133 -16.00 2.32 -12.49
C GLY A 133 -15.87 0.79 -12.56
N ILE A 134 -14.80 0.27 -13.17
CA ILE A 134 -14.49 -1.17 -13.20
C ILE A 134 -13.65 -1.51 -11.96
N LEU A 135 -13.99 -2.58 -11.27
CA LEU A 135 -13.30 -3.03 -10.06
C LEU A 135 -12.02 -3.81 -10.39
N TYR A 136 -10.89 -3.34 -9.86
CA TYR A 136 -9.58 -3.99 -9.98
C TYR A 136 -8.97 -4.26 -8.60
N PRO A 137 -8.13 -5.30 -8.44
CA PRO A 137 -7.39 -5.51 -7.20
C PRO A 137 -6.60 -4.26 -6.80
N ILE A 138 -6.56 -3.94 -5.51
CA ILE A 138 -5.93 -2.72 -4.99
C ILE A 138 -4.47 -2.53 -5.44
N GLN A 139 -3.74 -3.62 -5.65
CA GLN A 139 -2.37 -3.65 -6.14
C GLN A 139 -2.22 -3.26 -7.62
N ASN A 140 -3.28 -3.39 -8.41
CA ASN A 140 -3.29 -3.16 -9.86
C ASN A 140 -3.81 -1.76 -10.23
N VAL A 141 -4.15 -0.92 -9.24
CA VAL A 141 -4.65 0.43 -9.43
C VAL A 141 -3.73 1.41 -8.75
N CYS A 142 -3.52 2.58 -9.36
CA CYS A 142 -2.71 3.65 -8.78
C CYS A 142 -3.43 5.00 -8.80
N LEU A 143 -2.99 5.90 -7.92
CA LEU A 143 -3.48 7.27 -7.90
C LEU A 143 -2.75 8.10 -8.98
N ASP A 144 -3.50 8.80 -9.83
CA ASP A 144 -2.93 9.66 -10.88
C ASP A 144 -2.37 10.96 -10.29
N GLU A 145 -1.11 10.92 -9.87
CA GLU A 145 -0.36 12.11 -9.47
C GLU A 145 0.28 12.74 -10.71
N SER A 146 -0.16 13.95 -11.06
CA SER A 146 0.06 14.72 -12.30
C SER A 146 1.51 15.00 -12.74
N THR A 147 2.50 14.35 -12.16
CA THR A 147 3.94 14.63 -12.33
C THR A 147 4.68 13.61 -13.20
N VAL A 148 4.02 12.57 -13.69
CA VAL A 148 4.66 11.49 -14.46
C VAL A 148 3.80 11.12 -15.66
N ASN A 149 4.42 10.79 -16.80
CA ASN A 149 3.68 10.30 -17.98
C ASN A 149 3.05 8.94 -17.64
N SER A 150 1.78 8.76 -18.05
CA SER A 150 1.08 7.48 -17.93
C SER A 150 1.65 6.46 -18.93
N THR A 151 1.70 5.20 -18.54
CA THR A 151 1.87 4.07 -19.49
C THR A 151 0.49 3.49 -19.81
N ASP A 152 0.35 2.83 -20.96
CA ASP A 152 -0.93 2.21 -21.39
C ASP A 152 -1.38 1.05 -20.47
N THR A 153 -0.51 0.61 -19.57
CA THR A 153 -0.73 -0.51 -18.64
C THR A 153 -1.22 -0.07 -17.25
N MET A 154 -1.30 1.23 -16.96
CA MET A 154 -1.72 1.74 -15.66
C MET A 154 -3.23 1.92 -15.56
N HIS A 155 -3.84 1.32 -14.53
CA HIS A 155 -5.21 1.62 -14.13
C HIS A 155 -5.20 2.70 -13.04
N PHE A 156 -5.99 3.75 -13.25
CA PHE A 156 -6.10 4.86 -12.29
C PHE A 156 -7.37 4.75 -11.46
N THR A 157 -7.27 5.02 -10.16
CA THR A 157 -8.44 5.05 -9.26
C THR A 157 -9.47 6.06 -9.74
N HIS A 158 -10.75 5.77 -9.53
CA HIS A 158 -11.82 6.72 -9.80
C HIS A 158 -11.59 8.08 -9.10
N ASP A 159 -11.90 9.19 -9.78
CA ASP A 159 -11.65 10.57 -9.30
C ASP A 159 -12.31 10.89 -7.95
N SER A 160 -13.43 10.22 -7.67
CA SER A 160 -14.15 10.32 -6.38
C SER A 160 -13.36 9.76 -5.19
N ILE A 161 -12.30 8.97 -5.43
CA ILE A 161 -11.44 8.41 -4.38
C ILE A 161 -10.43 9.48 -3.95
N SER A 162 -10.65 10.04 -2.77
CA SER A 162 -9.73 11.02 -2.19
C SER A 162 -8.36 10.41 -1.86
N HIS A 163 -7.33 11.27 -1.84
CA HIS A 163 -5.98 10.90 -1.45
C HIS A 163 -5.90 10.33 -0.02
N GLU A 164 -6.77 10.77 0.90
CA GLU A 164 -6.82 10.21 2.26
C GLU A 164 -7.24 8.73 2.24
N ILE A 165 -8.27 8.38 1.47
CA ILE A 165 -8.72 6.99 1.32
C ILE A 165 -7.60 6.16 0.72
N ALA A 166 -7.01 6.63 -0.38
CA ALA A 166 -5.91 5.95 -1.06
C ALA A 166 -4.72 5.69 -0.13
N LYS A 167 -4.34 6.68 0.67
CA LYS A 167 -3.24 6.57 1.64
C LYS A 167 -3.51 5.53 2.72
N VAL A 168 -4.70 5.54 3.33
CA VAL A 168 -5.03 4.59 4.42
C VAL A 168 -5.14 3.16 3.89
N LEU A 169 -5.69 2.97 2.70
CA LEU A 169 -5.81 1.65 2.07
C LEU A 169 -4.50 1.15 1.46
N GLY A 170 -3.46 1.99 1.38
CA GLY A 170 -2.16 1.60 0.82
C GLY A 170 -2.14 1.53 -0.71
N ILE A 171 -3.03 2.26 -1.41
CA ILE A 171 -3.05 2.35 -2.86
C ILE A 171 -1.73 2.98 -3.33
N ASN A 172 -1.06 2.32 -4.28
CA ASN A 172 0.20 2.82 -4.84
C ASN A 172 -0.02 4.15 -5.58
N THR A 173 0.98 5.03 -5.53
CA THR A 173 0.99 6.24 -6.38
C THR A 173 1.64 5.93 -7.72
N LYS A 174 1.31 6.71 -8.75
CA LYS A 174 1.97 6.65 -10.07
C LYS A 174 3.50 6.67 -9.98
N ARG A 175 4.06 7.46 -9.06
CA ARG A 175 5.51 7.53 -8.79
C ARG A 175 6.05 6.22 -8.24
N LYS A 176 5.38 5.61 -7.26
CA LYS A 176 5.81 4.35 -6.65
C LYS A 176 5.75 3.21 -7.67
N HIS A 177 4.67 3.13 -8.44
CA HIS A 177 4.55 2.13 -9.52
C HIS A 177 5.66 2.28 -10.56
N LYS A 178 5.97 3.52 -10.98
CA LYS A 178 7.08 3.77 -11.90
C LYS A 178 8.45 3.43 -11.29
N VAL A 179 8.67 3.71 -10.01
CA VAL A 179 9.91 3.32 -9.31
C VAL A 179 10.03 1.80 -9.26
N GLU A 180 8.94 1.07 -8.96
CA GLU A 180 8.94 -0.39 -8.96
C GLU A 180 9.17 -0.97 -10.36
N GLU A 181 8.55 -0.41 -11.39
CA GLU A 181 8.74 -0.78 -12.79
C GLU A 181 10.19 -0.51 -13.24
N CYS A 182 10.71 0.70 -13.02
CA CYS A 182 12.11 1.03 -13.28
C CYS A 182 13.08 0.19 -12.43
N SER A 183 12.71 -0.19 -11.21
CA SER A 183 13.56 -1.02 -10.35
C SER A 183 13.76 -2.42 -10.93
N LYS A 184 12.75 -2.98 -11.61
CA LYS A 184 12.88 -4.26 -12.32
C LYS A 184 13.97 -4.20 -13.40
N ASP A 185 14.06 -3.07 -14.11
CA ASP A 185 15.11 -2.84 -15.10
C ASP A 185 16.48 -2.53 -14.45
N LEU A 186 16.49 -1.90 -13.27
CA LEU A 186 17.70 -1.53 -12.53
C LEU A 186 18.39 -2.71 -11.84
N TYR A 187 17.71 -3.84 -11.57
CA TYR A 187 18.38 -5.08 -11.16
C TYR A 187 19.28 -5.67 -12.27
N SER A 188 19.35 -5.03 -13.45
CA SER A 188 20.19 -5.42 -14.58
C SER A 188 21.46 -4.57 -14.74
N HIS A 189 21.63 -3.49 -13.98
CA HIS A 189 22.79 -2.60 -14.13
C HIS A 189 23.32 -2.15 -12.76
N ASP A 190 24.59 -2.49 -12.48
CA ASP A 190 25.32 -2.03 -11.31
C ASP A 190 25.31 -0.49 -11.26
N PHE A 191 24.56 0.07 -10.31
CA PHE A 191 24.54 1.51 -10.06
C PHE A 191 25.58 1.86 -8.99
N GLY A 192 26.67 2.49 -9.42
CA GLY A 192 27.74 2.98 -8.55
C GLY A 192 28.69 3.90 -9.32
N GLN A 193 29.43 4.75 -8.61
CA GLN A 193 30.49 5.55 -9.22
C GLN A 193 31.70 4.63 -9.50
N HIS A 194 31.85 4.18 -10.74
CA HIS A 194 32.99 3.39 -11.20
C HIS A 194 34.09 4.30 -11.77
N GLU A 195 35.31 4.15 -11.27
CA GLU A 195 36.51 4.74 -11.87
C GLU A 195 37.41 3.61 -12.35
N GLU A 196 37.73 3.59 -13.64
CA GLU A 196 38.67 2.64 -14.23
C GLU A 196 40.03 2.66 -13.51
N LEU A 197 40.60 1.49 -13.22
CA LEU A 197 41.87 1.35 -12.49
C LEU A 197 42.99 2.19 -13.11
N LEU A 198 43.09 2.18 -14.44
CA LEU A 198 44.07 2.99 -15.17
C LEU A 198 43.87 4.49 -14.98
N THR A 199 42.62 4.94 -14.88
CA THR A 199 42.30 6.35 -14.61
C THR A 199 42.74 6.75 -13.20
N ARG A 200 42.51 5.86 -12.23
CA ARG A 200 42.93 6.09 -10.85
C ARG A 200 44.46 6.14 -10.72
N ILE A 201 45.17 5.18 -11.32
CA ILE A 201 46.64 5.14 -11.33
C ILE A 201 47.18 6.40 -12.00
N LYS A 202 46.64 6.81 -13.16
CA LYS A 202 47.07 8.02 -13.86
C LYS A 202 46.92 9.27 -12.99
N ARG A 203 45.78 9.44 -12.31
CA ARG A 203 45.55 10.58 -11.40
C ARG A 203 46.51 10.59 -10.21
N ILE A 204 46.87 9.42 -9.69
CA ILE A 204 47.89 9.31 -8.64
C ILE A 204 49.24 9.77 -9.18
N LEU A 205 49.64 9.30 -10.37
CA LEU A 205 50.89 9.71 -11.01
C LEU A 205 50.93 11.20 -11.34
N ASP A 206 49.82 11.80 -11.77
CA ASP A 206 49.74 13.26 -12.01
C ASP A 206 49.99 14.08 -10.73
N GLY A 207 49.66 13.53 -9.56
CA GLY A 207 49.95 14.12 -8.24
C GLY A 207 51.39 13.93 -7.76
N TYR A 208 52.17 13.09 -8.44
CA TYR A 208 53.57 12.77 -8.13
C TYR A 208 54.46 13.12 -9.34
N PRO A 209 54.82 14.40 -9.53
CA PRO A 209 55.74 14.77 -10.60
C PRO A 209 57.05 13.96 -10.48
N PHE A 210 57.54 13.44 -11.62
CA PHE A 210 58.67 12.50 -11.76
C PHE A 210 60.02 13.09 -11.32
N ASP A 211 60.18 13.34 -10.03
CA ASP A 211 61.42 13.75 -9.36
C ASP A 211 61.95 12.61 -8.44
N VAL A 212 62.96 12.92 -7.63
CA VAL A 212 63.61 12.04 -6.62
C VAL A 212 62.61 11.39 -5.63
N CYS A 213 61.32 11.76 -5.66
CA CYS A 213 60.26 11.19 -4.83
C CYS A 213 60.14 9.66 -4.95
N ILE A 214 60.26 9.09 -6.16
CA ILE A 214 60.16 7.62 -6.33
C ILE A 214 61.24 6.89 -5.54
N LEU A 215 62.47 7.41 -5.57
CA LEU A 215 63.59 6.82 -4.82
C LEU A 215 63.39 6.95 -3.32
N LYS A 216 62.80 8.06 -2.86
CA LYS A 216 62.48 8.25 -1.44
C LYS A 216 61.40 7.29 -0.96
N GLU A 217 60.35 7.05 -1.75
CA GLU A 217 59.31 6.07 -1.44
C GLU A 217 59.89 4.64 -1.39
N LEU A 218 60.77 4.27 -2.31
CA LEU A 218 61.45 2.98 -2.28
C LEU A 218 62.35 2.81 -1.04
N LEU A 219 63.08 3.87 -0.65
CA LEU A 219 63.87 3.87 0.59
C LEU A 219 62.99 3.79 1.83
N GLN A 220 61.85 4.48 1.84
CA GLN A 220 60.90 4.43 2.94
C GLN A 220 60.28 3.04 3.08
N ASN A 221 59.88 2.40 1.97
CA ASN A 221 59.41 1.02 1.97
C ASN A 221 60.46 0.05 2.55
N ALA A 222 61.74 0.28 2.25
CA ALA A 222 62.84 -0.51 2.78
C ALA A 222 63.09 -0.27 4.27
N ASP A 223 63.00 0.98 4.74
CA ASP A 223 63.10 1.34 6.16
C ASP A 223 61.92 0.79 6.98
N ASP A 224 60.69 0.91 6.46
CA ASP A 224 59.47 0.32 7.05
C ASP A 224 59.59 -1.22 7.16
N ALA A 225 60.24 -1.85 6.17
CA ALA A 225 60.59 -3.27 6.19
C ALA A 225 61.83 -3.61 7.05
N LYS A 226 62.49 -2.61 7.65
CA LYS A 226 63.71 -2.71 8.48
C LYS A 226 64.93 -3.27 7.77
N ALA A 227 65.06 -3.01 6.47
CA ALA A 227 66.25 -3.38 5.71
C ALA A 227 67.48 -2.60 6.22
N SER A 228 68.64 -3.28 6.32
CA SER A 228 69.90 -2.63 6.68
C SER A 228 70.61 -1.99 5.48
N GLU A 229 70.31 -2.47 4.27
CA GLU A 229 70.98 -2.07 3.03
C GLU A 229 69.97 -2.07 1.86
N VAL A 230 70.16 -1.13 0.91
CA VAL A 230 69.35 -1.02 -0.31
C VAL A 230 70.28 -0.92 -1.51
N HIS A 231 70.13 -1.81 -2.48
CA HIS A 231 70.88 -1.78 -3.74
C HIS A 231 69.95 -1.41 -4.90
N ILE A 232 70.27 -0.33 -5.61
CA ILE A 232 69.57 0.10 -6.81
C ILE A 232 70.45 -0.23 -8.01
N VAL A 233 69.96 -1.10 -8.89
CA VAL A 233 70.67 -1.54 -10.10
C VAL A 233 69.85 -1.14 -11.31
N VAL A 234 70.48 -0.41 -12.24
CA VAL A 234 69.89 -0.12 -13.56
C VAL A 234 70.41 -1.18 -14.52
N ASP A 235 69.53 -2.10 -14.91
CA ASP A 235 69.84 -3.15 -15.87
C ASP A 235 69.38 -2.75 -17.28
N PHE A 236 70.29 -2.86 -18.26
CA PHE A 236 70.04 -2.60 -19.68
C PHE A 236 70.05 -3.87 -20.53
N ASN A 237 70.07 -5.05 -19.90
CA ASN A 237 70.04 -6.33 -20.59
C ASN A 237 68.68 -6.58 -21.27
N ASN A 238 68.69 -7.31 -22.38
CA ASN A 238 67.50 -7.81 -23.05
C ASN A 238 67.33 -9.31 -22.73
N HIS A 239 66.12 -9.72 -22.36
CA HIS A 239 65.81 -11.11 -22.00
C HIS A 239 64.98 -11.81 -23.08
N PRO A 240 65.12 -13.14 -23.28
CA PRO A 240 64.28 -13.93 -24.18
C PRO A 240 62.80 -13.87 -23.77
N THR A 241 61.90 -13.92 -24.76
CA THR A 241 60.45 -13.79 -24.55
C THR A 241 59.66 -15.05 -24.92
N ASP A 242 60.35 -16.16 -25.18
CA ASP A 242 59.74 -17.37 -25.77
C ASP A 242 58.82 -18.14 -24.79
N ASP A 243 59.03 -17.99 -23.47
CA ASP A 243 58.27 -18.66 -22.40
C ASP A 243 57.68 -17.64 -21.39
N LEU A 244 56.92 -16.65 -21.87
CA LEU A 244 56.19 -15.70 -21.00
C LEU A 244 54.82 -16.24 -20.56
N PHE A 245 54.28 -15.72 -19.45
CA PHE A 245 52.93 -16.05 -19.01
C PHE A 245 51.91 -15.62 -20.07
N ASP A 246 51.06 -16.55 -20.51
CA ASP A 246 49.95 -16.27 -21.41
C ASP A 246 48.74 -15.76 -20.61
N GLU A 247 47.97 -14.82 -21.19
CA GLU A 247 46.79 -14.23 -20.55
C GLU A 247 45.64 -15.26 -20.54
N MET A 248 45.55 -16.08 -19.49
CA MET A 248 44.29 -16.74 -19.12
C MET A 248 43.47 -15.88 -18.16
#